data_AF-A0A0Q5M8S1-F1
#
_entry.id   AF-A0A0Q5M8S1-F1
#
_cell.length_a   1.000
_cell.length_b   1.000
_cell.length_c   1.000
_cell.angle_alpha   90.00
_cell.angle_beta   90.00
_cell.angle_gamma   90.00
#
_symmetry.space_group_name_H-M   'P 1'
#
loop_
_entity.id
_entity.type
_entity.pdbx_description
1 polymer ?
#
loop_
_entity_poly.entity_id
_entity_poly.type
_entity_poly.pdbx_seq_one_letter_code
_entity_poly.pdbx_strand_id
1 'polypeptide(L)'
;MNTLPAYDRAHDDAQRLARRHERDLHWAKERRRQQEREIAEAAALLAIPALTLARRTLIVSVVLLVLAGAGFDLALNAGLPEGWLLLAGAAAVAVVLTVVICAAVSLLGIRSRRAAARTALHSRDARLSHTQYHIHESVHSFIDSHVEVVNTRPANVA
;
A
#
# COMPACT_ATOMS: atom_id res chain seq x y z
N MET A 1 38.92 24.64 46.38
CA MET A 1 39.33 24.45 44.97
C MET A 1 38.25 23.59 44.33
N ASN A 2 37.38 24.21 43.51
CA ASN A 2 36.32 23.50 42.81
C ASN A 2 36.94 22.72 41.64
N THR A 3 37.13 21.41 41.81
CA THR A 3 37.47 20.51 40.71
C THR A 3 36.21 20.33 39.86
N LEU A 4 36.01 21.21 38.88
CA LEU A 4 35.05 20.94 37.80
C LEU A 4 35.45 19.60 37.18
N PRO A 5 34.53 18.61 37.07
CA PRO A 5 34.85 17.35 36.41
C PRO A 5 35.32 17.67 35.00
N ALA A 6 36.48 17.12 34.62
CA ALA A 6 37.02 17.30 33.27
C ALA A 6 35.93 16.92 32.26
N TYR A 7 35.49 17.90 31.48
CA TYR A 7 34.48 17.71 30.45
C TYR A 7 35.00 16.72 29.42
N ASP A 8 34.44 15.52 29.39
CA ASP A 8 34.88 14.45 28.51
C ASP A 8 34.08 14.47 27.19
N ARG A 9 34.70 15.08 26.19
CA ARG A 9 34.15 15.19 24.83
C ARG A 9 33.90 13.81 24.21
N ALA A 10 34.70 12.80 24.57
CA ALA A 10 34.54 11.44 24.06
C ALA A 10 33.27 10.78 24.60
N HIS A 11 32.92 11.04 25.86
CA HIS A 11 31.67 10.55 26.44
C HIS A 11 30.43 11.18 25.78
N ASP A 12 30.47 12.49 25.53
CA ASP A 12 29.38 13.20 24.85
C ASP A 12 29.19 12.73 23.41
N ASP A 13 30.27 12.48 22.68
CA ASP A 13 30.23 11.96 21.31
C ASP A 13 29.70 10.52 21.28
N ALA A 14 30.13 9.67 22.22
CA ALA A 14 29.58 8.32 22.40
C ALA A 14 28.07 8.34 22.71
N GLN A 15 27.62 9.24 23.59
CA GLN A 15 26.19 9.40 23.87
C GLN A 15 25.39 9.86 22.65
N ARG A 16 25.95 10.75 21.83
CA ARG A 16 25.31 11.20 20.58
C ARG A 16 25.18 10.06 19.58
N LEU A 17 26.20 9.21 19.47
CA LEU A 17 26.20 8.01 18.63
C LEU A 17 25.15 7.00 19.10
N ALA A 18 25.11 6.70 20.40
CA ALA A 18 24.13 5.80 20.99
C ALA A 18 22.68 6.23 20.69
N ARG A 19 22.37 7.53 20.81
CA ARG A 19 21.03 8.08 20.46
C ARG A 19 20.72 8.03 18.96
N ARG A 20 21.72 8.03 18.08
CA ARG A 20 21.51 7.83 16.64
C ARG A 20 21.13 6.38 16.37
N HIS A 21 21.89 5.43 16.88
CA HIS A 21 21.62 4.00 16.72
C HIS A 21 20.28 3.58 17.34
N GLU A 22 19.88 4.19 18.47
CA GLU A 22 18.56 3.97 19.05
C GLU A 22 17.44 4.38 18.09
N ARG A 23 17.55 5.58 17.49
CA ARG A 23 16.56 6.08 16.50
C ARG A 23 16.54 5.21 15.25
N ASP A 24 17.70 4.80 14.76
CA ASP A 24 17.81 3.96 13.56
C ASP A 24 17.19 2.58 13.81
N LEU A 25 17.43 1.98 14.99
CA LEU A 25 16.81 0.72 15.38
C LEU A 25 15.29 0.85 15.53
N HIS A 26 14.81 1.94 16.14
CA HIS A 26 13.39 2.23 16.25
C HIS A 26 12.73 2.37 14.87
N TRP A 27 13.39 3.10 13.97
CA TRP A 27 12.92 3.26 12.60
C TRP A 27 12.89 1.94 11.83
N ALA A 28 13.92 1.10 11.98
CA ALA A 28 13.97 -0.22 11.35
C ALA A 28 12.86 -1.14 11.86
N LYS A 29 12.56 -1.12 13.17
CA LYS A 29 11.44 -1.86 13.75
C LYS A 29 10.10 -1.37 13.24
N GLU A 30 9.90 -0.06 13.12
CA GLU A 30 8.64 0.50 12.61
C GLU A 30 8.45 0.20 11.12
N ARG A 31 9.50 0.33 10.31
CA ARG A 31 9.54 -0.12 8.91
C ARG A 31 9.07 -1.56 8.76
N ARG A 32 9.55 -2.46 9.63
CA ARG A 32 9.15 -3.88 9.62
C ARG A 32 7.66 -4.04 9.94
N ARG A 33 7.15 -3.39 10.98
CA ARG A 33 5.73 -3.43 11.33
C ARG A 33 4.85 -2.93 10.19
N GLN A 34 5.27 -1.85 9.53
CA GLN A 34 4.58 -1.31 8.38
C GLN A 34 4.54 -2.31 7.22
N GLN A 35 5.66 -2.98 6.92
CA GLN A 35 5.69 -4.03 5.90
C GLN A 35 4.77 -5.20 6.25
N GLU A 36 4.76 -5.64 7.51
CA GLU A 36 3.87 -6.72 7.98
C GLU A 36 2.38 -6.34 7.81
N ARG A 37 2.01 -5.07 8.06
CA ARG A 37 0.66 -4.53 7.78
C ARG A 37 0.34 -4.55 6.29
N GLU A 38 1.23 -4.04 5.44
CA GLU A 38 1.06 -4.04 3.98
C GLU A 38 0.87 -5.46 3.42
N ILE A 39 1.63 -6.42 3.95
CA ILE A 39 1.51 -7.85 3.61
C ILE A 39 0.15 -8.40 4.05
N ALA A 40 -0.30 -8.09 5.27
CA ALA A 40 -1.58 -8.54 5.78
C ALA A 40 -2.74 -7.95 4.96
N GLU A 41 -2.67 -6.68 4.57
CA GLU A 41 -3.63 -6.02 3.69
C GLU A 41 -3.64 -6.66 2.29
N ALA A 42 -2.47 -6.94 1.71
CA ALA A 42 -2.36 -7.63 0.42
C ALA A 42 -2.94 -9.06 0.47
N ALA A 43 -2.70 -9.78 1.55
CA ALA A 43 -3.27 -11.12 1.77
C ALA A 43 -4.80 -11.05 1.94
N ALA A 44 -5.32 -10.09 2.70
CA ALA A 44 -6.75 -9.86 2.87
C ALA A 44 -7.43 -9.52 1.54
N LEU A 45 -6.81 -8.67 0.71
CA LEU A 45 -7.31 -8.34 -0.63
C LEU A 45 -7.41 -9.56 -1.55
N LEU A 46 -6.47 -10.51 -1.44
CA LEU A 46 -6.48 -11.73 -2.23
C LEU A 46 -7.46 -12.78 -1.71
N ALA A 47 -7.70 -12.81 -0.39
CA ALA A 47 -8.68 -13.68 0.25
C ALA A 47 -10.12 -13.37 -0.19
N ILE A 48 -10.42 -12.10 -0.49
CA ILE A 48 -11.73 -11.72 -1.04
C ILE A 48 -11.88 -12.31 -2.46
N PRO A 49 -12.99 -13.01 -2.77
CA PRO A 49 -13.25 -13.53 -4.11
C PRO A 49 -13.22 -12.41 -5.17
N ALA A 50 -12.64 -12.69 -6.34
CA ALA A 50 -12.62 -11.70 -7.42
C ALA A 50 -14.05 -11.31 -7.86
N LEU A 51 -14.98 -12.27 -7.77
CA LEU A 51 -16.37 -12.08 -8.17
C LEU A 51 -17.12 -11.17 -7.19
N THR A 52 -16.83 -11.20 -5.90
CA THR A 52 -17.46 -10.29 -4.92
C THR A 52 -16.97 -8.85 -5.09
N LEU A 53 -15.70 -8.66 -5.45
CA LEU A 53 -15.14 -7.36 -5.80
C LEU A 53 -15.77 -6.78 -7.09
N ALA A 54 -15.98 -7.63 -8.10
CA ALA A 54 -16.56 -7.24 -9.38
C ALA A 54 -18.10 -7.14 -9.35
N ARG A 55 -18.77 -7.73 -8.35
CA ARG A 55 -20.23 -7.89 -8.29
C ARG A 55 -20.98 -6.58 -8.52
N ARG A 56 -20.57 -5.51 -7.83
CA ARG A 56 -21.24 -4.20 -7.96
C ARG A 56 -21.11 -3.66 -9.37
N THR A 57 -19.91 -3.69 -9.95
CA THR A 57 -19.66 -3.26 -11.33
C THR A 57 -20.52 -4.05 -12.30
N LEU A 58 -20.56 -5.39 -12.17
CA LEU A 58 -21.37 -6.25 -13.04
C LEU A 58 -22.86 -5.95 -12.94
N ILE A 59 -23.41 -5.83 -11.72
CA ILE A 59 -24.83 -5.51 -11.52
C ILE A 59 -25.18 -4.17 -12.17
N VAL A 60 -24.39 -3.13 -11.91
CA VAL A 60 -24.64 -1.79 -12.46
C VAL A 60 -24.56 -1.81 -13.99
N SER A 61 -23.55 -2.47 -14.56
CA SER A 61 -23.43 -2.59 -16.02
C SER A 61 -24.61 -3.34 -16.63
N VAL A 62 -25.05 -4.45 -16.03
CA VAL A 62 -26.23 -5.20 -16.52
C VAL A 62 -27.49 -4.34 -16.47
N VAL A 63 -27.74 -3.64 -15.35
CA VAL A 63 -28.91 -2.76 -15.21
C VAL A 63 -28.89 -1.65 -16.26
N LEU A 64 -27.74 -1.00 -16.47
CA LEU A 64 -27.61 0.06 -17.48
C LEU A 64 -27.83 -0.46 -18.90
N LEU A 65 -27.34 -1.66 -19.23
CA LEU A 65 -27.56 -2.29 -20.53
C LEU A 65 -29.04 -2.66 -20.74
N VAL A 66 -29.71 -3.17 -19.71
CA VAL A 66 -31.16 -3.47 -19.76
C VAL A 66 -31.97 -2.20 -19.97
N LEU A 67 -31.65 -1.11 -19.27
CA LEU A 67 -32.32 0.17 -19.46
C LEU A 67 -32.10 0.76 -20.85
N ALA A 68 -30.88 0.67 -21.38
CA ALA A 68 -30.58 1.11 -22.74
C ALA A 68 -31.35 0.28 -23.79
N GLY A 69 -31.40 -1.04 -23.62
CA GLY A 69 -32.15 -1.94 -24.49
C GLY A 69 -33.66 -1.68 -24.44
N ALA A 70 -34.23 -1.54 -23.24
CA ALA A 70 -35.64 -1.24 -23.06
C ALA A 70 -36.02 0.14 -23.63
N GLY A 71 -35.16 1.15 -23.45
CA GLY A 71 -35.36 2.48 -24.03
C GLY A 71 -35.37 2.46 -25.56
N PHE A 72 -34.48 1.68 -26.18
CA PHE A 72 -34.44 1.51 -27.62
C PHE A 72 -35.64 0.69 -28.15
N ASP A 73 -36.04 -0.36 -27.45
CA ASP A 73 -37.23 -1.15 -27.80
C ASP A 73 -38.52 -0.31 -27.74
N LEU A 74 -38.66 0.54 -26.72
CA LEU A 74 -39.76 1.50 -26.64
C LEU A 74 -39.75 2.49 -27.81
N ALA A 75 -38.56 2.94 -28.24
CA ALA A 75 -38.42 3.85 -29.38
C ALA A 75 -38.88 3.19 -30.70
N LEU A 76 -38.60 1.89 -30.89
CA LEU A 76 -39.10 1.10 -32.02
C LEU A 76 -40.63 0.96 -31.99
N ASN A 77 -41.18 0.61 -30.81
CA ASN A 77 -42.62 0.39 -30.64
C ASN A 77 -43.45 1.68 -30.66
N ALA A 78 -42.83 2.84 -30.42
CA ALA A 78 -43.49 4.15 -30.47
C ALA A 78 -43.74 4.67 -31.90
N GLY A 79 -43.27 3.96 -32.94
CA GLY A 79 -43.48 4.37 -34.33
C GLY A 79 -42.76 5.66 -34.69
N LEU A 80 -41.58 5.89 -34.10
CA LEU A 80 -40.80 7.10 -34.36
C LEU A 80 -40.41 7.23 -35.84
N PRO A 81 -40.34 8.46 -36.38
CA PRO A 81 -39.83 8.69 -37.73
C PRO A 81 -38.39 8.19 -37.88
N GLU A 82 -38.00 7.81 -39.10
CA GLU A 82 -36.71 7.18 -39.42
C GLU A 82 -35.50 8.00 -38.93
N GLY A 83 -35.53 9.34 -39.07
CA GLY A 83 -34.47 10.22 -38.56
C GLY A 83 -34.30 10.18 -37.04
N TRP A 84 -35.40 10.05 -36.29
CA TRP A 84 -35.37 9.92 -34.83
C TRP A 84 -34.91 8.52 -34.39
N LEU A 85 -35.26 7.49 -35.15
CA LEU A 85 -34.78 6.12 -34.91
C LEU A 85 -33.26 6.02 -35.11
N LEU A 86 -32.70 6.70 -36.10
CA LEU A 86 -31.25 6.77 -36.31
C LEU A 86 -30.54 7.42 -35.11
N LEU A 87 -31.08 8.53 -34.60
CA LEU A 87 -30.54 9.21 -33.42
C LEU A 87 -30.67 8.35 -32.17
N ALA A 88 -31.81 7.68 -31.97
CA ALA A 88 -32.02 6.76 -30.85
C ALA A 88 -31.06 5.57 -30.90
N GLY A 89 -30.80 5.02 -32.10
CA GLY A 89 -29.83 3.95 -32.31
C GLY A 89 -28.39 4.39 -32.02
N ALA A 90 -27.98 5.56 -32.53
CA ALA A 90 -26.65 6.12 -32.24
C ALA A 90 -26.46 6.40 -30.74
N ALA A 91 -27.48 6.93 -30.07
CA ALA A 91 -27.46 7.16 -28.63
C ALA A 91 -27.37 5.83 -27.85
N ALA A 92 -28.14 4.81 -28.21
CA ALA A 92 -28.07 3.49 -27.60
C ALA A 92 -26.68 2.86 -27.74
N VAL A 93 -26.07 2.93 -28.93
CA VAL A 93 -24.71 2.46 -29.18
C VAL A 93 -23.69 3.20 -28.30
N ALA A 94 -23.78 4.53 -28.21
CA ALA A 94 -22.87 5.34 -27.40
C ALA A 94 -22.97 4.97 -25.90
N VAL A 95 -24.19 4.75 -25.40
CA VAL A 95 -24.44 4.31 -24.02
C VAL A 95 -23.82 2.93 -23.77
N VAL A 96 -24.08 1.96 -24.65
CA VAL A 96 -23.53 0.60 -24.53
C VAL A 96 -21.99 0.65 -24.50
N LEU A 97 -21.37 1.38 -25.43
CA LEU A 97 -19.92 1.52 -25.48
C LEU A 97 -19.36 2.12 -24.19
N THR A 98 -20.00 3.16 -23.66
CA THR A 98 -19.57 3.81 -22.41
C THR A 98 -19.67 2.84 -21.23
N VAL A 99 -20.77 2.09 -21.11
CA VAL A 99 -20.95 1.08 -20.06
C VAL A 99 -19.87 0.00 -20.14
N VAL A 100 -19.58 -0.49 -21.35
CA VAL A 100 -18.55 -1.52 -21.58
C VAL A 100 -17.16 -1.00 -21.23
N ILE A 101 -16.81 0.21 -21.65
CA ILE A 101 -15.51 0.83 -21.35
C ILE A 101 -15.35 1.03 -19.84
N CYS A 102 -16.34 1.60 -19.16
CA CYS A 102 -16.30 1.80 -17.71
C CYS A 102 -16.18 0.47 -16.95
N ALA A 103 -16.92 -0.57 -17.38
CA ALA A 103 -16.81 -1.91 -16.82
C ALA A 103 -15.40 -2.49 -17.01
N ALA A 104 -14.84 -2.38 -18.22
CA ALA A 104 -13.50 -2.85 -18.52
C ALA A 104 -12.43 -2.16 -17.67
N VAL A 105 -12.48 -0.83 -17.54
CA VAL A 105 -11.55 -0.06 -16.70
C VAL A 105 -11.65 -0.46 -15.23
N SER A 106 -12.88 -0.60 -14.71
CA SER A 106 -13.10 -1.04 -13.32
C SER A 106 -12.54 -2.43 -13.06
N LEU A 107 -12.80 -3.39 -13.95
CA LEU A 107 -12.29 -4.77 -13.84
C LEU A 107 -10.77 -4.81 -13.99
N LEU A 108 -10.19 -4.02 -14.89
CA LEU A 108 -8.75 -3.89 -15.04
C LEU A 108 -8.09 -3.33 -13.78
N GLY A 109 -8.72 -2.35 -13.12
CA GLY A 109 -8.29 -1.82 -11.83
C GLY A 109 -8.30 -2.88 -10.72
N ILE A 110 -9.32 -3.74 -10.67
CA ILE A 110 -9.36 -4.87 -9.72
C ILE A 110 -8.23 -5.86 -10.03
N ARG A 111 -8.03 -6.18 -11.31
CA ARG A 111 -6.99 -7.11 -11.76
C ARG A 111 -5.59 -6.60 -11.44
N SER A 112 -5.31 -5.32 -11.69
CA SER A 112 -4.00 -4.71 -11.44
C SER A 112 -3.67 -4.67 -9.95
N ARG A 113 -4.63 -4.31 -9.10
CA ARG A 113 -4.47 -4.34 -7.64
C ARG A 113 -4.15 -5.74 -7.12
N ARG A 114 -4.83 -6.77 -7.64
CA ARG A 114 -4.54 -8.17 -7.29
C ARG A 114 -3.19 -8.64 -7.82
N ALA A 115 -2.79 -8.20 -9.01
CA ALA A 115 -1.46 -8.49 -9.55
C ALA A 115 -0.36 -7.89 -8.66
N ALA A 116 -0.51 -6.62 -8.26
CA ALA A 116 0.39 -5.95 -7.33
C ALA A 116 0.43 -6.63 -5.94
N ALA A 117 -0.73 -7.07 -5.42
CA ALA A 117 -0.77 -7.82 -4.17
C ALA A 117 -0.01 -9.15 -4.26
N ARG A 118 -0.11 -9.86 -5.40
CA ARG A 118 0.65 -11.10 -5.63
C ARG A 118 2.15 -10.86 -5.73
N THR A 119 2.59 -9.81 -6.43
CA THR A 119 4.03 -9.49 -6.53
C THR A 119 4.61 -9.08 -5.18
N ALA A 120 3.83 -8.34 -4.37
CA ALA A 120 4.20 -8.00 -3.00
C ALA A 120 4.36 -9.25 -2.11
N LEU A 121 3.46 -10.23 -2.22
CA LEU A 121 3.58 -11.50 -1.49
C LEU A 121 4.74 -12.37 -2.01
N HIS A 122 4.99 -12.37 -3.32
CA HIS A 122 6.08 -13.18 -3.91
C HIS A 122 7.46 -12.71 -3.45
N SER A 123 7.64 -11.39 -3.30
CA SER A 123 8.89 -10.79 -2.80
C SER A 123 8.94 -10.69 -1.27
N ARG A 124 7.91 -11.19 -0.57
CA ARG A 124 7.75 -11.01 0.88
C ARG A 124 8.94 -11.54 1.67
N ASP A 125 9.26 -12.81 1.47
CA ASP A 125 10.25 -13.49 2.31
C ASP A 125 11.65 -12.90 2.09
N ALA A 126 11.96 -12.48 0.86
CA ALA A 126 13.19 -11.75 0.54
C ALA A 126 13.27 -10.36 1.21
N ARG A 127 12.15 -9.61 1.23
CA ARG A 127 12.09 -8.29 1.89
C ARG A 127 12.18 -8.41 3.41
N LEU A 128 11.52 -9.41 3.99
CA LEU A 128 11.55 -9.67 5.43
C LEU A 128 12.93 -10.12 5.89
N SER A 129 13.57 -11.05 5.17
CA SER A 129 14.91 -11.50 5.51
C SER A 129 15.94 -10.37 5.41
N HIS A 130 15.87 -9.55 4.36
CA HIS A 130 16.73 -8.38 4.21
C HIS A 130 16.52 -7.36 5.33
N THR A 131 15.27 -7.04 5.69
CA THR A 131 14.98 -6.10 6.78
C THR A 131 15.40 -6.67 8.13
N GLN A 132 15.26 -7.99 8.34
CA GLN A 132 15.72 -8.68 9.54
C GLN A 132 17.24 -8.66 9.66
N TYR A 133 17.97 -8.79 8.55
CA TYR A 133 19.42 -8.63 8.52
C TYR A 133 19.84 -7.23 9.00
N HIS A 134 19.25 -6.16 8.46
CA HIS A 134 19.55 -4.78 8.87
C HIS A 134 19.19 -4.49 10.33
N ILE A 135 18.09 -5.06 10.82
CA ILE A 135 17.74 -4.97 12.25
C ILE A 135 18.81 -5.66 13.10
N HIS A 136 19.27 -6.85 12.70
CA HIS A 136 20.30 -7.59 13.44
C HIS A 136 21.63 -6.81 13.48
N GLU A 137 22.06 -6.27 12.35
CA GLU A 137 23.25 -5.42 12.25
C GLU A 137 23.12 -4.15 13.11
N SER A 138 21.95 -3.49 13.07
CA SER A 138 21.67 -2.29 13.87
C SER A 138 21.65 -2.56 15.37
N VAL A 139 21.21 -3.76 15.80
CA VAL A 139 21.22 -4.16 17.22
C VAL A 139 22.65 -4.30 17.71
N HIS A 140 23.55 -4.93 16.94
CA HIS A 140 24.95 -5.05 17.31
C HIS A 140 25.61 -3.68 17.45
N SER A 141 25.43 -2.81 16.45
CA SER A 141 25.94 -1.44 16.49
C SER A 141 25.38 -0.62 17.67
N PHE A 142 24.11 -0.82 18.02
CA PHE A 142 23.50 -0.21 19.21
C PHE A 142 24.14 -0.70 20.51
N ILE A 143 24.36 -2.01 20.66
CA ILE A 143 25.01 -2.60 21.84
C ILE A 143 26.45 -2.07 21.97
N ASP A 144 27.22 -2.10 20.88
CA ASP A 144 28.60 -1.62 20.86
C ASP A 144 28.69 -0.15 21.29
N SER A 145 27.78 0.70 20.77
CA SER A 145 27.73 2.12 21.16
C SER A 145 27.41 2.33 22.64
N HIS A 146 26.57 1.49 23.25
CA HIS A 146 26.27 1.58 24.68
C HIS A 146 27.45 1.12 25.55
N VAL A 147 28.16 0.08 25.11
CA VAL A 147 29.40 -0.37 25.75
C VAL A 147 30.46 0.75 25.70
N GLU A 148 30.59 1.44 24.58
CA GLU A 148 31.50 2.58 24.41
C GLU A 148 31.14 3.77 25.34
N VAL A 149 29.85 4.08 25.49
CA VAL A 149 29.38 5.09 26.47
C VAL A 149 29.76 4.72 27.91
N VAL A 150 29.65 3.44 28.28
CA VAL A 150 30.03 2.96 29.61
C VAL A 150 31.55 3.06 29.80
N ASN A 151 32.34 2.67 28.80
CA ASN A 151 33.80 2.69 28.85
C ASN A 151 34.39 4.11 28.86
N THR A 152 33.71 5.08 28.25
CA THR A 152 34.11 6.50 28.24
C THR A 152 33.60 7.28 29.46
N ARG A 153 32.96 6.61 30.43
CA ARG A 153 32.45 7.29 31.61
C ARG A 153 33.61 7.76 32.50
N PRO A 154 33.66 9.03 32.93
CA PRO A 154 34.72 9.52 33.79
C PRO A 154 34.71 8.79 35.15
N ALA A 155 35.89 8.42 35.64
CA ALA A 155 36.10 7.59 36.84
C ALA A 155 35.50 8.14 38.15
N ASN A 156 35.05 9.40 38.16
CA ASN A 156 34.52 10.08 39.34
C ASN A 156 32.98 9.97 39.50
N VAL A 157 32.30 9.11 38.73
CA VAL A 157 30.82 8.94 38.76
C VAL A 157 30.40 7.56 39.31
N ALA A 158 31.21 6.97 40.21
CA ALA A 158 30.88 5.74 40.93
C ALA A 158 29.98 6.04 42.15
#